data_AF-A0A1B6DNC9-F1
#
_entry.id   AF-A0A1B6DNC9-F1
#
_cell.length_a   1.000
_cell.length_b   1.000
_cell.length_c   1.000
_cell.angle_alpha   90.00
_cell.angle_beta   90.00
_cell.angle_gamma   90.00
#
_symmetry.space_group_name_H-M   'P 1'
#
loop_
_entity.id
_entity.type
_entity.pdbx_description
1 polymer ?
#
loop_
_entity_poly.entity_id
_entity_poly.type
_entity_poly.pdbx_seq_one_letter_code
_entity_poly.pdbx_strand_id
1 'polypeptide(L)'
;MIRMKYFKTHRRSMKKKPKEHPIFGVPLAVAVERNRCHDGVEIPVVVRDCIDLVQEIGLNVEGIYKVSGIKSRVQIVRRLYNLRETVLLADYDLPVATSLLKLFLRELPEPILTNDLVSRFEEAAAIKDVSTREAEMKFLIEKLPKCNYVLLAWVVKHLDNVSSHEKYNKMNAQTLAITLSPVFHMSQRLLSALLCHCDTIFPGLKLTKYIPPLSCGSPSLPDSISGITEELRKQESLLEQIHCEMNAGLVTKNREEQLWEVQRFITQLKRKLRSLDRAVETNQRSFEETDSAKPEDDLNLHLQQPTTSEIPLLSQHTKHSEHIVEVVIEREDSEPASDKLKEIQVFERPVEDQKTSRKEELALCLETEELTSMVTSLQAMIEYEKVEINRLKNQIQALGGHKVQNGFIEEDVFTEMKSDDTLLLLFQKENLIQNIIEEREACANLRVKIKLAQMSLS
;
A
#
# COMPACT_ATOMS: atom_id res chain seq x y z
N MET A 1 39.45 31.62 -50.30
CA MET A 1 38.84 30.31 -49.94
C MET A 1 38.75 30.23 -48.42
N ILE A 2 37.85 29.40 -47.88
CA ILE A 2 37.54 29.12 -46.44
C ILE A 2 36.18 29.69 -46.00
N ARG A 3 35.34 28.77 -45.51
CA ARG A 3 33.90 28.93 -45.25
C ARG A 3 33.65 28.50 -43.80
N MET A 4 33.71 29.44 -42.86
CA MET A 4 33.52 29.15 -41.43
C MET A 4 32.02 29.01 -41.12
N LYS A 5 31.58 27.81 -40.75
CA LYS A 5 30.17 27.52 -40.42
C LYS A 5 29.84 27.99 -39.01
N TYR A 6 28.78 28.79 -38.84
CA TYR A 6 28.18 29.03 -37.53
C TYR A 6 27.48 27.74 -37.03
N PHE A 7 27.98 27.14 -35.96
CA PHE A 7 27.26 26.10 -35.22
C PHE A 7 26.66 26.70 -33.94
N LYS A 8 25.33 26.86 -33.93
CA LYS A 8 24.56 27.35 -32.77
C LYS A 8 24.15 26.15 -31.91
N THR A 9 24.97 25.79 -30.93
CA THR A 9 24.75 24.64 -30.04
C THR A 9 23.50 24.83 -29.17
N HIS A 10 22.42 24.13 -29.52
CA HIS A 10 21.24 24.03 -28.67
C HIS A 10 21.57 23.13 -27.46
N ARG A 11 21.79 23.75 -26.30
CA ARG A 11 22.00 23.07 -25.03
C ARG A 11 20.66 22.45 -24.58
N ARG A 12 20.41 21.20 -24.97
CA ARG A 12 19.22 20.44 -24.54
C ARG A 12 19.16 20.43 -23.01
N SER A 13 18.06 20.95 -22.45
CA SER A 13 17.79 20.86 -21.02
C SER A 13 17.59 19.40 -20.64
N MET A 14 18.47 18.85 -19.81
CA MET A 14 18.33 17.52 -19.26
C MET A 14 17.16 17.52 -18.28
N LYS A 15 16.02 16.95 -18.66
CA LYS A 15 14.91 16.68 -17.72
C LYS A 15 15.50 15.87 -16.55
N LYS A 16 15.42 16.41 -15.33
CA LYS A 16 15.81 15.65 -14.12
C LYS A 16 14.93 14.41 -14.06
N LYS A 17 15.52 13.23 -13.87
CA LYS A 17 14.74 12.03 -13.52
C LYS A 17 13.96 12.33 -12.22
N PRO A 18 12.71 11.85 -12.08
CA PRO A 18 12.01 11.92 -10.80
C PRO A 18 12.86 11.23 -9.72
N LYS A 19 12.78 11.72 -8.48
CA LYS A 19 13.45 11.06 -7.36
C LYS A 19 12.76 9.73 -7.13
N GLU A 20 13.49 8.63 -7.28
CA GLU A 20 12.98 7.31 -6.92
C GLU A 20 13.02 7.17 -5.38
N HIS A 21 11.91 6.78 -4.76
CA HIS A 21 11.80 6.57 -3.31
C HIS A 21 11.63 5.06 -2.99
N PRO A 22 12.66 4.22 -3.19
CA PRO A 22 12.55 2.77 -2.99
C PRO A 22 12.42 2.38 -1.49
N ILE A 23 11.99 1.14 -1.25
CA ILE A 23 11.96 0.46 0.05
C ILE A 23 13.17 -0.49 0.18
N PHE A 24 13.58 -1.10 -0.92
CA PHE A 24 14.78 -1.91 -1.01
C PHE A 24 16.02 -1.02 -1.23
N GLY A 25 17.20 -1.44 -0.76
CA GLY A 25 18.44 -0.67 -0.96
C GLY A 25 18.61 0.57 -0.07
N VAL A 26 17.77 0.75 0.97
CA VAL A 26 17.79 1.93 1.86
C VAL A 26 17.92 1.50 3.33
N PRO A 27 18.35 2.40 4.24
CA PRO A 27 18.46 2.08 5.66
C PRO A 27 17.14 1.58 6.25
N LEU A 28 17.21 0.64 7.20
CA LEU A 28 16.01 -0.04 7.71
C LEU A 28 14.95 0.92 8.24
N ALA A 29 15.33 1.95 9.00
CA ALA A 29 14.39 2.96 9.50
C ALA A 29 13.62 3.66 8.36
N VAL A 30 14.28 3.93 7.23
CA VAL A 30 13.68 4.55 6.04
C VAL A 30 12.78 3.56 5.30
N ALA A 31 13.14 2.26 5.27
CA ALA A 31 12.27 1.22 4.72
C ALA A 31 10.99 1.03 5.56
N VAL A 32 11.11 1.08 6.90
CA VAL A 32 9.98 1.02 7.84
C VAL A 32 9.08 2.25 7.68
N GLU A 33 9.65 3.47 7.63
CA GLU A 33 8.89 4.71 7.41
C GLU A 33 8.07 4.65 6.11
N ARG A 34 8.69 4.19 5.03
CA ARG A 34 8.13 4.15 3.67
C ARG A 34 7.13 3.02 3.41
N ASN A 35 7.07 2.02 4.27
CA ASN A 35 6.29 0.81 4.07
C ASN A 35 5.86 0.22 5.42
N ARG A 36 5.39 1.06 6.34
CA ARG A 36 5.07 0.67 7.71
C ARG A 36 3.86 -0.25 7.78
N CYS A 37 3.89 -1.13 8.77
CA CYS A 37 2.72 -1.88 9.17
C CYS A 37 1.88 -1.03 10.11
N HIS A 38 0.58 -0.91 9.83
CA HIS A 38 -0.29 -0.05 10.63
C HIS A 38 -0.75 -0.72 11.95
N ASP A 39 -0.37 -1.98 12.19
CA ASP A 39 -0.63 -2.75 13.42
C ASP A 39 0.30 -2.40 14.60
N GLY A 40 1.20 -1.44 14.44
CA GLY A 40 2.17 -1.01 15.46
C GLY A 40 3.48 -1.80 15.48
N VAL A 41 3.65 -2.77 14.57
CA VAL A 41 4.93 -3.49 14.40
C VAL A 41 5.85 -2.69 13.47
N GLU A 42 6.98 -2.21 14.00
CA GLU A 42 7.96 -1.38 13.26
C GLU A 42 8.88 -2.20 12.33
N ILE A 43 8.28 -2.99 11.43
CA ILE A 43 8.97 -3.62 10.29
C ILE A 43 8.27 -3.25 8.97
N PRO A 44 8.92 -3.41 7.81
CA PRO A 44 8.27 -3.15 6.53
C PRO A 44 7.19 -4.19 6.19
N VAL A 45 6.09 -3.78 5.56
CA VAL A 45 4.99 -4.66 5.10
C VAL A 45 5.52 -5.78 4.22
N VAL A 46 6.49 -5.51 3.32
CA VAL A 46 7.14 -6.57 2.51
C VAL A 46 7.76 -7.70 3.35
N VAL A 47 8.22 -7.41 4.57
CA VAL A 47 8.71 -8.43 5.51
C VAL A 47 7.55 -9.16 6.18
N ARG A 48 6.49 -8.47 6.62
CA ARG A 48 5.28 -9.12 7.18
C ARG A 48 4.67 -10.07 6.16
N ASP A 49 4.39 -9.61 4.94
CA ASP A 49 3.72 -10.39 3.90
C ASP A 49 4.49 -11.69 3.59
N CYS A 50 5.83 -11.60 3.53
CA CYS A 50 6.69 -12.76 3.34
C CYS A 50 6.67 -13.72 4.52
N ILE A 51 6.74 -13.22 5.76
CA ILE A 51 6.67 -14.06 6.97
C ILE A 51 5.29 -14.72 7.06
N ASP A 52 4.22 -13.93 6.95
CA ASP A 52 2.84 -14.37 7.14
C ASP A 52 2.45 -15.43 6.10
N LEU A 53 2.85 -15.27 4.82
CA LEU A 53 2.61 -16.30 3.80
C LEU A 53 3.35 -17.62 4.14
N VAL A 54 4.60 -17.56 4.60
CA VAL A 54 5.34 -18.77 4.98
C VAL A 54 4.76 -19.41 6.26
N GLN A 55 4.26 -18.60 7.20
CA GLN A 55 3.56 -19.11 8.39
C GLN A 55 2.21 -19.76 8.06
N GLU A 56 1.49 -19.26 7.06
CA GLU A 56 0.16 -19.72 6.68
C GLU A 56 0.18 -20.99 5.81
N ILE A 57 1.06 -21.05 4.79
CA ILE A 57 1.10 -22.19 3.84
C ILE A 57 2.48 -22.87 3.75
N GLY A 58 3.54 -22.28 4.30
CA GLY A 58 4.91 -22.69 4.02
C GLY A 58 5.59 -23.59 5.05
N LEU A 59 5.08 -23.68 6.27
CA LEU A 59 5.72 -24.42 7.38
C LEU A 59 5.96 -25.90 7.09
N ASN A 60 5.15 -26.53 6.23
CA ASN A 60 5.24 -27.95 5.90
C ASN A 60 5.87 -28.22 4.53
N VAL A 61 6.32 -27.20 3.80
CA VAL A 61 6.89 -27.34 2.45
C VAL A 61 8.36 -27.73 2.51
N GLU A 62 8.71 -28.86 1.88
CA GLU A 62 10.09 -29.37 1.88
C GLU A 62 11.08 -28.39 1.24
N GLY A 63 12.20 -28.15 1.92
CA GLY A 63 13.26 -27.28 1.42
C GLY A 63 12.90 -25.79 1.41
N ILE A 64 11.94 -25.36 2.24
CA ILE A 64 11.62 -23.93 2.45
C ILE A 64 12.89 -23.12 2.75
N TYR A 65 12.99 -21.90 2.23
CA TYR A 65 14.22 -21.08 2.17
C TYR A 65 15.41 -21.62 1.35
N LYS A 66 15.57 -22.94 1.17
CA LYS A 66 16.63 -23.54 0.36
C LYS A 66 16.33 -23.46 -1.13
N VAL A 67 15.08 -23.72 -1.53
CA VAL A 67 14.61 -23.47 -2.90
C VAL A 67 14.60 -21.95 -3.17
N SER A 68 15.03 -21.55 -4.37
CA SER A 68 15.00 -20.15 -4.81
C SER A 68 13.87 -19.93 -5.81
N GLY A 69 13.03 -18.92 -5.57
CA GLY A 69 12.01 -18.50 -6.54
C GLY A 69 12.60 -17.92 -7.82
N ILE A 70 11.77 -17.94 -8.87
CA ILE A 70 12.11 -17.46 -10.22
C ILE A 70 12.57 -16.00 -10.13
N LYS A 71 13.80 -15.72 -10.58
CA LYS A 71 14.45 -14.42 -10.40
C LYS A 71 13.64 -13.27 -11.01
N SER A 72 13.06 -13.47 -12.20
CA SER A 72 12.20 -12.49 -12.86
C SER A 72 10.99 -12.12 -11.99
N ARG A 73 10.25 -13.11 -11.47
CA ARG A 73 9.12 -12.90 -10.55
C ARG A 73 9.55 -12.14 -9.28
N VAL A 74 10.66 -12.52 -8.65
CA VAL A 74 11.19 -11.80 -7.46
C VAL A 74 11.51 -10.33 -7.79
N GLN A 75 12.10 -10.05 -8.95
CA GLN A 75 12.42 -8.67 -9.38
C GLN A 75 11.16 -7.86 -9.73
N ILE A 76 10.11 -8.49 -10.28
CA ILE A 76 8.80 -7.87 -10.51
C ILE A 76 8.18 -7.48 -9.16
N VAL A 77 8.09 -8.40 -8.21
CA VAL A 77 7.51 -8.13 -6.89
C VAL A 77 8.30 -7.04 -6.14
N ARG A 78 9.64 -7.08 -6.18
CA ARG A 78 10.48 -5.99 -5.62
C ARG A 78 10.14 -4.63 -6.24
N ARG A 79 9.90 -4.59 -7.57
CA ARG A 79 9.53 -3.35 -8.27
C ARG A 79 8.17 -2.83 -7.77
N LEU A 80 7.17 -3.69 -7.64
CA LEU A 80 5.84 -3.30 -7.16
C LEU A 80 5.89 -2.66 -5.76
N TYR A 81 6.58 -3.29 -4.80
CA TYR A 81 6.83 -2.68 -3.48
C TYR A 81 7.55 -1.33 -3.61
N ASN A 82 8.66 -1.25 -4.37
CA ASN A 82 9.39 0.00 -4.57
C ASN A 82 8.55 1.14 -5.18
N LEU A 83 7.50 0.81 -5.94
CA LEU A 83 6.54 1.76 -6.51
C LEU A 83 5.35 2.09 -5.59
N ARG A 84 5.21 1.42 -4.43
CA ARG A 84 4.02 1.46 -3.53
C ARG A 84 2.74 0.92 -4.15
N GLU A 85 2.87 0.03 -5.13
CA GLU A 85 1.72 -0.72 -5.63
C GLU A 85 1.24 -1.75 -4.61
N THR A 86 -0.07 -2.04 -4.62
CA THR A 86 -0.64 -3.11 -3.81
C THR A 86 -0.13 -4.47 -4.29
N VAL A 87 0.51 -5.23 -3.41
CA VAL A 87 1.01 -6.58 -3.70
C VAL A 87 0.22 -7.59 -2.89
N LEU A 88 -0.52 -8.48 -3.55
CA LEU A 88 -1.06 -9.67 -2.92
C LEU A 88 -0.03 -10.80 -3.07
N LEU A 89 0.80 -11.00 -2.04
CA LEU A 89 1.91 -11.97 -2.15
C LEU A 89 1.44 -13.43 -2.31
N ALA A 90 0.19 -13.72 -1.95
CA ALA A 90 -0.45 -15.03 -2.17
C ALA A 90 -0.63 -15.41 -3.65
N ASP A 91 -0.57 -14.45 -4.59
CA ASP A 91 -0.61 -14.71 -6.04
C ASP A 91 0.76 -15.19 -6.60
N TYR A 92 1.77 -15.29 -5.73
CA TYR A 92 3.14 -15.66 -6.07
C TYR A 92 3.58 -16.93 -5.35
N ASP A 93 4.46 -17.69 -5.99
CA ASP A 93 4.94 -18.96 -5.43
C ASP A 93 5.70 -18.73 -4.12
N LEU A 94 5.55 -19.63 -3.16
CA LEU A 94 6.25 -19.57 -1.87
C LEU A 94 7.79 -19.41 -1.98
N PRO A 95 8.50 -20.01 -2.97
CA PRO A 95 9.91 -19.70 -3.23
C PRO A 95 10.18 -18.25 -3.66
N VAL A 96 9.23 -17.55 -4.28
CA VAL A 96 9.34 -16.11 -4.62
C VAL A 96 9.31 -15.28 -3.34
N ALA A 97 8.35 -15.55 -2.43
CA ALA A 97 8.25 -14.86 -1.15
C ALA A 97 9.50 -15.05 -0.26
N THR A 98 9.95 -16.30 -0.06
CA THR A 98 11.19 -16.54 0.70
C THR A 98 12.43 -15.94 0.04
N SER A 99 12.49 -15.91 -1.30
CA SER A 99 13.56 -15.19 -2.03
C SER A 99 13.46 -13.67 -1.91
N LEU A 100 12.26 -13.10 -1.80
CA LEU A 100 12.04 -11.67 -1.60
C LEU A 100 12.47 -11.23 -0.20
N LEU A 101 12.15 -11.99 0.84
CA LEU A 101 12.65 -11.73 2.21
C LEU A 101 14.19 -11.82 2.26
N LYS A 102 14.78 -12.86 1.66
CA LYS A 102 16.24 -12.97 1.52
C LYS A 102 16.84 -11.80 0.73
N LEU A 103 16.15 -11.29 -0.28
CA LEU A 103 16.59 -10.14 -1.06
C LEU A 103 16.53 -8.84 -0.25
N PHE A 104 15.45 -8.62 0.50
CA PHE A 104 15.28 -7.43 1.35
C PHE A 104 16.41 -7.32 2.37
N LEU A 105 16.66 -8.39 3.13
CA LEU A 105 17.72 -8.43 4.15
C LEU A 105 19.12 -8.20 3.57
N ARG A 106 19.41 -8.76 2.38
CA ARG A 106 20.70 -8.62 1.69
C ARG A 106 20.90 -7.26 1.02
N GLU A 107 19.82 -6.58 0.63
CA GLU A 107 19.87 -5.23 0.04
C GLU A 107 19.86 -4.12 1.11
N LEU A 108 19.85 -4.44 2.41
CA LEU A 108 20.07 -3.44 3.46
C LEU A 108 21.51 -2.88 3.36
N PRO A 109 21.72 -1.55 3.44
CA PRO A 109 23.05 -0.94 3.37
C PRO A 109 23.91 -1.19 4.62
N GLU A 110 23.28 -1.64 5.71
CA GLU A 110 23.92 -2.06 6.95
C GLU A 110 23.29 -3.40 7.39
N PRO A 111 24.06 -4.39 7.87
CA PRO A 111 23.51 -5.64 8.38
C PRO A 111 22.57 -5.41 9.56
N ILE A 112 21.60 -6.32 9.74
CA ILE A 112 20.58 -6.21 10.79
C ILE A 112 21.15 -6.07 12.20
N LEU A 113 22.33 -6.64 12.47
CA LEU A 113 23.02 -6.54 13.76
C LEU A 113 23.84 -5.26 13.94
N THR A 114 23.85 -4.34 12.96
CA THR A 114 24.72 -3.15 12.87
C THR A 114 26.21 -3.46 12.75
N ASN A 115 26.97 -2.63 12.04
CA ASN A 115 28.42 -2.85 11.88
C ASN A 115 29.17 -2.83 13.21
N ASP A 116 28.68 -2.05 14.18
CA ASP A 116 29.31 -1.84 15.49
C ASP A 116 29.16 -3.01 16.47
N LEU A 117 28.12 -3.87 16.29
CA LEU A 117 27.82 -4.97 17.22
C LEU A 117 28.08 -6.37 16.63
N VAL A 118 28.15 -6.54 15.29
CA VAL A 118 28.38 -7.87 14.65
C VAL A 118 29.57 -8.62 15.26
N SER A 119 30.71 -7.96 15.48
CA SER A 119 31.90 -8.59 16.07
C SER A 119 31.64 -9.12 17.49
N ARG A 120 30.95 -8.35 18.33
CA ARG A 120 30.56 -8.76 19.69
C ARG A 120 29.55 -9.90 19.69
N PHE A 121 28.63 -9.91 18.72
CA PHE A 121 27.70 -11.04 18.55
C PHE A 121 28.44 -12.34 18.17
N GLU A 122 29.46 -12.26 17.32
CA GLU A 122 30.31 -13.43 16.99
C GLU A 122 31.13 -13.93 18.18
N GLU A 123 31.68 -13.01 18.99
CA GLU A 123 32.38 -13.32 20.25
C GLU A 123 31.42 -13.99 21.24
N ALA A 124 30.24 -13.43 21.47
CA ALA A 124 29.21 -14.01 22.32
C ALA A 124 28.79 -15.41 21.85
N ALA A 125 28.57 -15.59 20.55
CA ALA A 125 28.23 -16.89 19.97
C ALA A 125 29.33 -17.95 20.11
N ALA A 126 30.60 -17.54 20.29
CA ALA A 126 31.72 -18.44 20.53
C ALA A 126 31.85 -18.90 22.00
N ILE A 127 31.10 -18.30 22.94
CA ILE A 127 31.07 -18.72 24.35
C ILE A 127 30.52 -20.15 24.46
N LYS A 128 31.25 -20.99 25.19
CA LYS A 128 30.92 -22.42 25.39
C LYS A 128 29.81 -22.63 26.41
N ASP A 129 29.79 -21.84 27.48
CA ASP A 129 28.73 -21.89 28.48
C ASP A 129 27.44 -21.29 27.92
N VAL A 130 26.34 -22.05 28.03
CA VAL A 130 25.07 -21.68 27.40
C VAL A 130 24.45 -20.48 28.09
N SER A 131 24.42 -20.47 29.42
CA SER A 131 23.84 -19.40 30.24
C SER A 131 24.56 -18.07 30.03
N THR A 132 25.89 -18.08 30.02
CA THR A 132 26.72 -16.89 29.77
C THR A 132 26.55 -16.38 28.34
N ARG A 133 26.46 -17.28 27.35
CA ARG A 133 26.17 -16.90 25.96
C ARG A 133 24.81 -16.24 25.83
N GLU A 134 23.76 -16.81 26.41
CA GLU A 134 22.42 -16.23 26.39
C GLU A 134 22.37 -14.85 27.04
N ALA A 135 23.04 -14.67 28.19
CA ALA A 135 23.11 -13.39 28.89
C ALA A 135 23.80 -12.30 28.04
N GLU A 136 24.95 -12.61 27.42
CA GLU A 136 25.65 -11.65 26.56
C GLU A 136 24.87 -11.36 25.28
N MET A 137 24.25 -12.37 24.65
CA MET A 137 23.41 -12.17 23.46
C MET A 137 22.21 -11.26 23.76
N LYS A 138 21.55 -11.40 24.93
CA LYS A 138 20.50 -10.48 25.38
C LYS A 138 21.00 -9.05 25.54
N PHE A 139 22.11 -8.87 26.25
CA PHE A 139 22.73 -7.56 26.49
C PHE A 139 23.15 -6.84 25.20
N LEU A 140 23.54 -7.57 24.16
CA LEU A 140 23.82 -7.00 22.84
C LEU A 140 22.54 -6.67 22.07
N ILE A 141 21.48 -7.47 22.22
CA ILE A 141 20.18 -7.26 21.58
C ILE A 141 19.46 -6.03 22.14
N GLU A 142 19.59 -5.76 23.44
CA GLU A 142 19.09 -4.53 24.10
C GLU A 142 19.76 -3.24 23.57
N LYS A 143 20.92 -3.35 22.91
CA LYS A 143 21.65 -2.21 22.31
C LYS A 143 21.33 -1.98 20.83
N LEU A 144 20.58 -2.88 20.19
CA LEU A 144 20.18 -2.69 18.80
C LEU A 144 19.21 -1.51 18.68
N PRO A 145 19.28 -0.72 17.58
CA PRO A 145 18.23 0.24 17.26
C PRO A 145 16.86 -0.43 17.20
N LYS A 146 15.79 0.26 17.64
CA LYS A 146 14.45 -0.33 17.79
C LYS A 146 13.97 -1.09 16.54
N CYS A 147 14.10 -0.51 15.35
CA CYS A 147 13.72 -1.18 14.10
C CYS A 147 14.54 -2.46 13.83
N ASN A 148 15.83 -2.45 14.14
CA ASN A 148 16.73 -3.60 14.00
C ASN A 148 16.36 -4.71 15.00
N TYR A 149 16.08 -4.36 16.26
CA TYR A 149 15.58 -5.28 17.28
C TYR A 149 14.28 -5.95 16.81
N VAL A 150 13.28 -5.17 16.40
CA VAL A 150 11.96 -5.73 16.01
C VAL A 150 12.12 -6.61 14.77
N LEU A 151 12.86 -6.17 13.74
CA LEU A 151 13.10 -6.98 12.55
C LEU A 151 13.82 -8.29 12.89
N LEU A 152 14.85 -8.24 13.74
CA LEU A 152 15.62 -9.43 14.13
C LEU A 152 14.74 -10.41 14.89
N ALA A 153 13.99 -9.93 15.88
CA ALA A 153 13.13 -10.74 16.70
C ALA A 153 12.05 -11.44 15.85
N TRP A 154 11.37 -10.70 14.96
CA TRP A 154 10.36 -11.25 14.05
C TRP A 154 10.94 -12.31 13.11
N VAL A 155 12.09 -12.04 12.49
CA VAL A 155 12.68 -12.96 11.52
C VAL A 155 13.29 -14.19 12.21
N VAL A 156 13.96 -14.04 13.36
CA VAL A 156 14.48 -15.17 14.14
C VAL A 156 13.33 -16.03 14.66
N LYS A 157 12.24 -15.45 15.20
CA LYS A 157 11.09 -16.24 15.67
C LYS A 157 10.35 -16.94 14.52
N HIS A 158 10.32 -16.33 13.34
CA HIS A 158 9.78 -16.99 12.14
C HIS A 158 10.62 -18.22 11.75
N LEU A 159 11.95 -18.09 11.72
CA LEU A 159 12.85 -19.19 11.38
C LEU A 159 12.90 -20.27 12.47
N ASP A 160 12.72 -19.92 13.74
CA ASP A 160 12.51 -20.85 14.85
C ASP A 160 11.24 -21.68 14.66
N ASN A 161 10.11 -21.03 14.34
CA ASN A 161 8.86 -21.71 13.97
C ASN A 161 9.05 -22.65 12.77
N VAL A 162 9.78 -22.24 11.72
CA VAL A 162 10.13 -23.13 10.59
C VAL A 162 10.94 -24.33 11.07
N SER A 163 11.95 -24.11 11.93
CA SER A 163 12.79 -25.19 12.46
C SER A 163 12.02 -26.19 13.32
N SER A 164 11.02 -25.73 14.08
CA SER A 164 10.11 -26.58 14.85
C SER A 164 9.26 -27.52 13.98
N HIS A 165 9.13 -27.23 12.68
CA HIS A 165 8.42 -28.05 11.69
C HIS A 165 9.36 -28.94 10.84
N GLU A 166 10.63 -29.12 11.26
CA GLU A 166 11.67 -29.90 10.54
C GLU A 166 11.22 -31.29 10.08
N LYS A 167 10.31 -31.94 10.82
CA LYS A 167 9.74 -33.26 10.49
C LYS A 167 9.10 -33.29 9.10
N TYR A 168 8.46 -32.18 8.71
CA TYR A 168 7.80 -32.03 7.41
C TYR A 168 8.71 -31.32 6.42
N ASN A 169 9.16 -30.10 6.73
CA ASN A 169 9.89 -29.26 5.78
C ASN A 169 11.39 -29.61 5.59
N LYS A 170 11.94 -30.49 6.42
CA LYS A 170 13.35 -30.94 6.42
C LYS A 170 14.40 -29.85 6.69
N MET A 171 13.98 -28.71 7.24
CA MET A 171 14.83 -27.54 7.52
C MET A 171 15.01 -27.36 9.03
N ASN A 172 16.03 -28.00 9.61
CA ASN A 172 16.42 -27.79 11.01
C ASN A 172 17.22 -26.49 11.20
N ALA A 173 17.45 -26.07 12.45
CA ALA A 173 18.15 -24.82 12.77
C ALA A 173 19.57 -24.72 12.14
N GLN A 174 20.30 -25.84 12.04
CA GLN A 174 21.62 -25.88 11.40
C GLN A 174 21.53 -25.68 9.87
N THR A 175 20.56 -26.33 9.22
CA THR A 175 20.32 -26.22 7.77
C THR A 175 19.83 -24.83 7.39
N LEU A 176 18.97 -24.23 8.22
CA LEU A 176 18.55 -22.83 8.08
C LEU A 176 19.73 -21.88 8.25
N ALA A 177 20.57 -22.07 9.28
CA ALA A 177 21.76 -21.27 9.49
C ALA A 177 22.68 -21.33 8.25
N ILE A 178 23.02 -22.52 7.77
CA ILE A 178 23.85 -22.75 6.56
C ILE A 178 23.28 -22.02 5.34
N THR A 179 21.95 -22.05 5.16
CA THR A 179 21.27 -21.46 4.02
C THR A 179 21.21 -19.92 4.08
N LEU A 180 21.10 -19.35 5.29
CA LEU A 180 20.74 -17.95 5.49
C LEU A 180 21.85 -17.06 6.07
N SER A 181 22.91 -17.62 6.64
CA SER A 181 24.09 -16.86 7.08
C SER A 181 24.65 -15.85 6.06
N PRO A 182 24.71 -16.12 4.73
CA PRO A 182 25.21 -15.14 3.76
C PRO A 182 24.23 -13.98 3.51
N VAL A 183 22.97 -14.14 3.93
CA VAL A 183 21.91 -13.13 3.84
C VAL A 183 21.92 -12.23 5.07
N PHE A 184 22.18 -12.80 6.26
CA PHE A 184 22.23 -12.04 7.52
C PHE A 184 23.59 -11.40 7.81
N HIS A 185 24.64 -11.75 7.04
CA HIS A 185 26.04 -11.40 7.33
C HIS A 185 26.49 -11.88 8.72
N MET A 186 26.01 -13.06 9.13
CA MET A 186 26.33 -13.74 10.40
C MET A 186 27.04 -15.07 10.13
N SER A 187 27.82 -15.57 11.08
CA SER A 187 28.32 -16.94 11.02
C SER A 187 27.22 -17.97 11.29
N GLN A 188 27.47 -19.21 10.84
CA GLN A 188 26.59 -20.36 11.08
C GLN A 188 26.31 -20.56 12.57
N ARG A 189 27.32 -20.30 13.41
CA ARG A 189 27.27 -20.48 14.86
C ARG A 189 26.37 -19.44 15.51
N LEU A 190 26.52 -18.18 15.13
CA LEU A 190 25.70 -17.07 15.63
C LEU A 190 24.23 -17.25 15.24
N LEU A 191 23.94 -17.53 13.97
CA LEU A 191 22.56 -17.72 13.52
C LEU A 191 21.95 -18.99 14.14
N SER A 192 22.69 -20.10 14.25
CA SER A 192 22.19 -21.28 14.96
C SER A 192 21.96 -21.03 16.45
N ALA A 193 22.78 -20.19 17.11
CA ALA A 193 22.57 -19.82 18.51
C ALA A 193 21.32 -18.94 18.70
N LEU A 194 21.08 -17.98 17.80
CA LEU A 194 19.86 -17.16 17.80
C LEU A 194 18.60 -18.01 17.63
N LEU A 195 18.62 -19.01 16.75
CA LEU A 195 17.50 -19.93 16.53
C LEU A 195 17.27 -20.84 17.74
N CYS A 196 18.29 -21.55 18.21
CA CYS A 196 18.13 -22.52 19.31
C CYS A 196 17.75 -21.88 20.65
N HIS A 197 18.00 -20.58 20.85
CA HIS A 197 17.71 -19.85 22.08
C HIS A 197 16.64 -18.76 21.89
N CYS A 198 15.85 -18.84 20.82
CA CYS A 198 14.91 -17.80 20.41
C CYS A 198 13.92 -17.41 21.53
N ASP A 199 13.29 -18.37 22.19
CA ASP A 199 12.33 -18.11 23.27
C ASP A 199 12.97 -17.49 24.52
N THR A 200 14.22 -17.85 24.81
CA THR A 200 14.97 -17.26 25.92
C THR A 200 15.36 -15.83 25.61
N ILE A 201 15.81 -15.55 24.37
CA ILE A 201 16.33 -14.26 23.91
C ILE A 201 15.22 -13.24 23.61
N PHE A 202 14.11 -13.68 23.00
CA PHE A 202 12.96 -12.85 22.60
C PHE A 202 11.68 -13.29 23.36
N PRO A 203 11.64 -13.15 24.70
CA PRO A 203 10.54 -13.68 25.50
C PRO A 203 9.21 -13.01 25.15
N GLY A 204 8.16 -13.82 25.03
CA GLY A 204 6.79 -13.35 24.79
C GLY A 204 6.46 -12.93 23.36
N LEU A 205 7.42 -12.94 22.43
CA LEU A 205 7.15 -12.62 21.03
C LEU A 205 6.23 -13.68 20.38
N LYS A 206 5.11 -13.22 19.83
CA LYS A 206 4.17 -14.02 19.05
C LYS A 206 4.01 -13.41 17.67
N LEU A 207 4.14 -14.26 16.64
CA LEU A 207 3.91 -13.88 15.25
C LEU A 207 2.40 -13.80 15.01
N THR A 208 1.85 -12.60 14.97
CA THR A 208 0.46 -12.31 14.60
C THR A 208 0.39 -12.03 13.10
N LYS A 209 -0.61 -12.55 12.37
CA LYS A 209 -0.79 -12.21 10.95
C LYS A 209 -1.11 -10.72 10.80
N TYR A 210 -0.45 -10.03 9.86
CA TYR A 210 -0.75 -8.65 9.53
C TYR A 210 -2.15 -8.54 8.95
N ILE A 211 -2.91 -7.56 9.42
CA ILE A 211 -4.23 -7.20 8.89
C ILE A 211 -4.13 -5.72 8.49
N PRO A 212 -4.04 -5.39 7.18
CA PRO A 212 -3.95 -4.01 6.71
C PRO A 212 -5.22 -3.22 7.09
N PRO A 213 -5.16 -1.87 7.03
CA PRO A 213 -6.35 -1.03 7.14
C PRO A 213 -7.42 -1.44 6.11
N LEU A 214 -8.69 -1.32 6.48
CA LEU A 214 -9.82 -1.57 5.58
C LEU A 214 -9.76 -0.68 4.34
N SER A 215 -10.16 -1.26 3.21
CA SER A 215 -10.18 -0.62 1.88
C SER A 215 -11.63 -0.60 1.36
N CYS A 216 -11.90 0.12 0.27
CA CYS A 216 -13.27 0.29 -0.25
C CYS A 216 -14.04 -1.02 -0.54
N GLY A 217 -13.35 -2.15 -0.71
CA GLY A 217 -13.96 -3.49 -0.88
C GLY A 217 -14.32 -4.25 0.41
N SER A 218 -14.07 -3.68 1.60
CA SER A 218 -14.34 -4.36 2.88
C SER A 218 -15.85 -4.48 3.16
N PRO A 219 -16.38 -5.68 3.49
CA PRO A 219 -17.83 -5.94 3.50
C PRO A 219 -18.61 -5.27 4.64
N SER A 220 -17.95 -4.91 5.74
CA SER A 220 -18.55 -4.15 6.84
C SER A 220 -17.50 -3.45 7.71
N LEU A 221 -17.91 -2.39 8.40
CA LEU A 221 -17.12 -1.75 9.46
C LEU A 221 -17.29 -2.56 10.77
N PRO A 222 -16.23 -2.75 11.60
CA PRO A 222 -16.32 -3.47 12.87
C PRO A 222 -17.45 -2.93 13.77
N ASP A 223 -18.17 -3.82 14.46
CA ASP A 223 -19.28 -3.45 15.37
C ASP A 223 -18.86 -3.31 16.84
N SER A 224 -17.69 -3.85 17.22
CA SER A 224 -17.14 -3.74 18.57
C SER A 224 -16.36 -2.43 18.74
N ILE A 225 -16.54 -1.75 19.88
CA ILE A 225 -15.80 -0.53 20.28
C ILE A 225 -14.29 -0.76 20.16
N SER A 226 -13.78 -1.89 20.65
CA SER A 226 -12.34 -2.24 20.56
C SER A 226 -11.87 -2.38 19.11
N GLY A 227 -12.67 -3.05 18.26
CA GLY A 227 -12.36 -3.22 16.84
C GLY A 227 -12.41 -1.90 16.06
N ILE A 228 -13.34 -1.00 16.39
CA ILE A 228 -13.44 0.34 15.79
C ILE A 228 -12.24 1.20 16.20
N THR A 229 -11.82 1.15 17.47
CA THR A 229 -10.66 1.92 17.97
C THR A 229 -9.35 1.45 17.34
N GLU A 230 -9.13 0.14 17.24
CA GLU A 230 -7.93 -0.40 16.59
C GLU A 230 -7.91 -0.14 15.08
N GLU A 231 -9.05 -0.27 14.40
CA GLU A 231 -9.15 0.09 12.98
C GLU A 231 -8.98 1.60 12.76
N LEU A 232 -9.50 2.44 13.66
CA LEU A 232 -9.29 3.88 13.60
C LEU A 232 -7.80 4.21 13.73
N ARG A 233 -7.08 3.59 14.68
CA ARG A 233 -5.63 3.74 14.85
C ARG A 233 -4.85 3.34 13.59
N LYS A 234 -5.27 2.28 12.90
CA LYS A 234 -4.68 1.86 11.62
C LYS A 234 -4.92 2.87 10.51
N GLN A 235 -6.15 3.35 10.36
CA GLN A 235 -6.52 4.33 9.33
C GLN A 235 -5.83 5.69 9.56
N GLU A 236 -5.71 6.13 10.82
CA GLU A 236 -4.95 7.35 11.17
C GLU A 236 -3.45 7.19 10.86
N SER A 237 -2.86 6.02 11.15
CA SER A 237 -1.48 5.70 10.77
C SER A 237 -1.25 5.68 9.25
N LEU A 238 -2.24 5.23 8.47
CA LEU A 238 -2.21 5.27 7.01
C LEU A 238 -2.35 6.71 6.50
N LEU A 239 -3.23 7.52 7.09
CA LEU A 239 -3.38 8.94 6.77
C LEU A 239 -2.07 9.72 6.96
N GLU A 240 -1.37 9.48 8.09
CA GLU A 240 -0.03 10.04 8.34
C GLU A 240 0.97 9.67 7.24
N GLN A 241 1.03 8.39 6.86
CA GLN A 241 1.95 7.94 5.80
C GLN A 241 1.64 8.61 4.46
N ILE A 242 0.36 8.67 4.06
CA ILE A 242 -0.07 9.31 2.82
C ILE A 242 0.35 10.79 2.80
N HIS A 243 0.13 11.52 3.90
CA HIS A 243 0.57 12.91 4.01
C HIS A 243 2.09 13.07 3.93
N CYS A 244 2.87 12.22 4.62
CA CYS A 244 4.34 12.24 4.54
C CYS A 244 4.85 11.99 3.10
N GLU A 245 4.23 11.06 2.37
CA GLU A 245 4.60 10.76 0.99
C GLU A 245 4.21 11.88 0.01
N MET A 246 3.03 12.48 0.16
CA MET A 246 2.63 13.66 -0.61
C MET A 246 3.58 14.84 -0.36
N ASN A 247 3.96 15.09 0.90
CA ASN A 247 4.94 16.10 1.28
C ASN A 247 6.35 15.80 0.73
N ALA A 248 6.71 14.52 0.54
CA ALA A 248 7.94 14.11 -0.13
C ALA A 248 7.91 14.31 -1.66
N GLY A 249 6.75 14.69 -2.23
CA GLY A 249 6.55 14.93 -3.66
C GLY A 249 5.97 13.73 -4.44
N LEU A 250 5.49 12.69 -3.75
CA LEU A 250 4.84 11.52 -4.37
C LEU A 250 3.32 11.75 -4.56
N VAL A 251 2.96 12.86 -5.21
CA VAL A 251 1.57 13.20 -5.50
C VAL A 251 1.14 12.51 -6.80
N THR A 252 0.25 11.52 -6.69
CA THR A 252 -0.37 10.83 -7.83
C THR A 252 -1.89 10.80 -7.63
N LYS A 253 -2.66 10.74 -8.72
CA LYS A 253 -4.14 10.70 -8.65
C LYS A 253 -4.65 9.54 -7.79
N ASN A 254 -4.03 8.36 -7.90
CA ASN A 254 -4.34 7.20 -7.05
C ASN A 254 -4.09 7.48 -5.55
N ARG A 255 -2.99 8.19 -5.22
CA ARG A 255 -2.68 8.55 -3.82
C ARG A 255 -3.61 9.64 -3.27
N GLU A 256 -4.08 10.56 -4.12
CA GLU A 256 -5.14 11.52 -3.78
C GLU A 256 -6.49 10.83 -3.54
N GLU A 257 -6.87 9.87 -4.41
CA GLU A 257 -8.08 9.06 -4.24
C GLU A 257 -8.03 8.27 -2.92
N GLN A 258 -6.90 7.62 -2.62
CA GLN A 258 -6.68 6.94 -1.33
C GLN A 258 -6.72 7.88 -0.12
N LEU A 259 -6.22 9.11 -0.23
CA LEU A 259 -6.33 10.11 0.84
C LEU A 259 -7.80 10.36 1.20
N TRP A 260 -8.65 10.59 0.20
CA TRP A 260 -10.08 10.82 0.39
C TRP A 260 -10.80 9.59 0.95
N GLU A 261 -10.43 8.38 0.50
CA GLU A 261 -10.97 7.12 1.05
C GLU A 261 -10.65 6.97 2.55
N VAL A 262 -9.39 7.14 2.94
CA VAL A 262 -8.95 7.02 4.35
C VAL A 262 -9.61 8.07 5.23
N GLN A 263 -9.71 9.33 4.78
CA GLN A 263 -10.45 10.37 5.50
C GLN A 263 -11.94 10.04 5.67
N ARG A 264 -12.56 9.41 4.65
CA ARG A 264 -13.94 8.92 4.72
C ARG A 264 -14.08 7.78 5.73
N PHE A 265 -13.17 6.80 5.74
CA PHE A 265 -13.15 5.71 6.72
C PHE A 265 -12.99 6.23 8.15
N ILE A 266 -12.02 7.11 8.40
CA ILE A 266 -11.82 7.78 9.71
C ILE A 266 -13.10 8.50 10.15
N THR A 267 -13.77 9.22 9.23
CA THR A 267 -15.02 9.92 9.52
C THR A 267 -16.16 8.95 9.88
N GLN A 268 -16.29 7.83 9.17
CA GLN A 268 -17.29 6.80 9.45
C GLN A 268 -17.02 6.09 10.79
N LEU A 269 -15.78 5.68 11.04
CA LEU A 269 -15.35 5.04 12.30
C LEU A 269 -15.57 5.97 13.50
N LYS A 270 -15.14 7.24 13.43
CA LYS A 270 -15.37 8.23 14.50
C LYS A 270 -16.85 8.53 14.72
N ARG A 271 -17.72 8.44 13.70
CA ARG A 271 -19.18 8.54 13.87
C ARG A 271 -19.75 7.29 14.55
N LYS A 272 -19.31 6.09 14.14
CA LYS A 272 -19.77 4.82 14.71
C LYS A 272 -19.35 4.67 16.17
N LEU A 273 -18.11 5.02 16.51
CA LEU A 273 -17.59 5.05 17.89
C LEU A 273 -18.48 5.90 18.80
N ARG A 274 -18.69 7.19 18.46
CA ARG A 274 -19.58 8.08 19.21
C ARG A 274 -21.04 7.60 19.31
N SER A 275 -21.51 6.80 18.35
CA SER A 275 -22.85 6.21 18.40
C SER A 275 -22.92 5.05 19.41
N LEU A 276 -21.85 4.26 19.53
CA LEU A 276 -21.74 3.18 20.52
C LEU A 276 -21.48 3.73 21.92
N ASP A 277 -20.62 4.75 22.06
CA ASP A 277 -20.35 5.41 23.35
C ASP A 277 -21.66 5.94 23.95
N ARG A 278 -22.47 6.66 23.13
CA ARG A 278 -23.82 7.11 23.53
C ARG A 278 -24.78 5.97 23.87
N ALA A 279 -24.70 4.84 23.18
CA ALA A 279 -25.53 3.68 23.49
C ALA A 279 -25.12 3.04 24.83
N VAL A 280 -23.83 3.01 25.15
CA VAL A 280 -23.31 2.56 26.45
C VAL A 280 -23.73 3.52 27.56
N GLU A 281 -23.56 4.83 27.38
CA GLU A 281 -24.02 5.86 28.33
C GLU A 281 -25.53 5.78 28.59
N THR A 282 -26.33 5.56 27.53
CA THR A 282 -27.79 5.44 27.65
C THR A 282 -28.19 4.16 28.40
N ASN A 283 -27.54 3.03 28.11
CA ASN A 283 -27.76 1.77 28.81
C ASN A 283 -27.35 1.85 30.29
N GLN A 284 -26.26 2.55 30.61
CA GLN A 284 -25.84 2.79 32.00
C GLN A 284 -26.87 3.62 32.76
N ARG A 285 -27.35 4.74 32.19
CA ARG A 285 -28.41 5.56 32.81
C ARG A 285 -29.71 4.79 33.05
N SER A 286 -30.11 3.94 32.10
CA SER A 286 -31.31 3.09 32.27
C SER A 286 -31.16 2.01 33.35
N PHE A 287 -29.93 1.69 33.77
CA PHE A 287 -29.66 0.76 34.88
C PHE A 287 -29.65 1.48 36.24
N GLU A 288 -29.17 2.73 36.27
CA GLU A 288 -29.16 3.58 37.48
C GLU A 288 -30.56 4.12 37.85
N GLU A 289 -31.43 4.36 36.87
CA GLU A 289 -32.82 4.78 37.13
C GLU A 289 -33.69 3.67 37.74
N THR A 290 -33.31 2.39 37.62
CA THR A 290 -34.07 1.26 38.20
C THR A 290 -33.78 0.97 39.67
N ASP A 291 -32.73 1.54 40.27
CA ASP A 291 -32.28 1.23 41.64
C ASP A 291 -32.28 2.46 42.59
N SER A 292 -33.06 3.50 42.25
CA SER A 292 -33.21 4.70 43.09
C SER A 292 -34.68 5.12 43.37
N ALA A 293 -35.52 4.13 43.69
CA ALA A 293 -36.78 4.40 44.38
C ALA A 293 -36.50 4.86 45.82
N LYS A 294 -36.43 6.19 46.01
CA LYS A 294 -36.30 6.88 47.31
C LYS A 294 -37.38 6.45 48.33
N PRO A 295 -37.14 6.68 49.63
CA PRO A 295 -37.74 7.88 50.21
C PRO A 295 -36.71 8.90 50.72
N GLU A 296 -37.11 10.16 50.68
CA GLU A 296 -36.40 11.27 51.33
C GLU A 296 -36.80 11.32 52.82
N ASP A 297 -35.93 11.85 53.68
CA ASP A 297 -36.31 12.84 54.70
C ASP A 297 -35.07 13.42 55.43
N ASP A 298 -34.81 14.69 55.10
CA ASP A 298 -34.61 15.82 56.03
C ASP A 298 -33.30 16.12 56.84
N LEU A 299 -33.13 17.42 57.11
CA LEU A 299 -32.20 18.14 58.02
C LEU A 299 -30.66 18.24 57.75
N ASN A 300 -30.30 19.27 56.98
CA ASN A 300 -29.60 20.50 57.39
C ASN A 300 -28.47 20.53 58.50
N LEU A 301 -27.36 21.22 58.16
CA LEU A 301 -26.56 22.18 58.98
C LEU A 301 -25.08 21.87 59.39
N HIS A 302 -24.15 22.39 58.56
CA HIS A 302 -22.90 23.13 58.88
C HIS A 302 -22.18 22.96 60.26
N LEU A 303 -20.92 22.48 60.28
CA LEU A 303 -19.69 23.27 60.62
C LEU A 303 -18.33 22.53 60.48
N GLN A 304 -17.33 23.23 59.94
CA GLN A 304 -15.86 23.18 60.16
C GLN A 304 -14.99 21.91 59.87
N GLN A 305 -13.88 22.16 59.15
CA GLN A 305 -12.74 21.26 58.86
C GLN A 305 -11.61 21.42 59.92
N PRO A 306 -10.47 20.66 59.90
CA PRO A 306 -9.32 21.08 59.05
C PRO A 306 -8.31 19.97 58.59
N THR A 307 -7.31 20.39 57.79
CA THR A 307 -6.01 19.71 57.44
C THR A 307 -6.06 18.44 56.56
N THR A 308 -5.22 18.17 55.53
CA THR A 308 -4.07 18.83 54.82
C THR A 308 -3.78 18.03 53.51
N SER A 309 -3.02 18.45 52.47
CA SER A 309 -2.22 19.66 52.17
C SER A 309 -2.14 19.90 50.62
N GLU A 310 -1.42 20.95 50.23
CA GLU A 310 -0.68 21.28 48.97
C GLU A 310 -1.25 20.97 47.55
N ILE A 311 -1.54 21.91 46.61
CA ILE A 311 -0.87 23.16 46.08
C ILE A 311 0.18 22.81 44.97
N PRO A 312 0.33 23.55 43.81
CA PRO A 312 0.04 24.98 43.56
C PRO A 312 -0.64 25.44 42.22
N LEU A 313 -1.37 26.59 42.30
CA LEU A 313 -1.28 27.82 41.45
C LEU A 313 -1.48 27.78 39.89
N LEU A 314 -1.89 28.85 39.18
CA LEU A 314 -2.68 30.07 39.46
C LEU A 314 -3.01 30.76 38.10
N SER A 315 -4.05 31.60 38.08
CA SER A 315 -4.23 32.83 37.26
C SER A 315 -4.55 32.74 35.75
N GLN A 316 -5.55 33.56 35.40
CA GLN A 316 -6.01 33.91 34.05
C GLN A 316 -5.07 34.97 33.42
N HIS A 317 -4.87 34.94 32.09
CA HIS A 317 -5.44 35.95 31.15
C HIS A 317 -4.72 36.06 29.77
N THR A 318 -5.55 36.38 28.76
CA THR A 318 -5.30 37.17 27.53
C THR A 318 -4.56 36.60 26.28
N LYS A 319 -5.35 36.52 25.20
CA LYS A 319 -5.09 36.97 23.79
C LYS A 319 -4.10 36.21 22.89
N HIS A 320 -4.64 35.48 21.90
CA HIS A 320 -4.81 35.87 20.48
C HIS A 320 -5.56 34.72 19.77
N SER A 321 -6.68 34.88 19.06
CA SER A 321 -6.98 35.67 17.85
C SER A 321 -6.86 34.84 16.56
N GLU A 322 -7.93 34.16 16.16
CA GLU A 322 -8.17 33.76 14.77
C GLU A 322 -9.52 34.27 14.29
N HIS A 323 -9.56 34.75 13.05
CA HIS A 323 -10.73 35.39 12.44
C HIS A 323 -11.72 34.35 11.91
N ILE A 324 -12.99 34.50 12.27
CA ILE A 324 -14.12 34.05 11.45
C ILE A 324 -14.93 35.30 11.09
N VAL A 325 -15.10 35.55 9.80
CA VAL A 325 -15.96 36.64 9.31
C VAL A 325 -17.35 36.06 9.05
N GLU A 326 -18.29 36.55 9.83
CA GLU A 326 -19.72 36.27 9.74
C GLU A 326 -20.32 37.09 8.58
N VAL A 327 -21.14 36.46 7.72
CA VAL A 327 -21.89 37.17 6.67
C VAL A 327 -23.35 37.26 7.07
N VAL A 328 -23.81 38.50 7.18
CA VAL A 328 -25.14 38.90 7.64
C VAL A 328 -26.23 38.42 6.69
N ILE A 329 -27.33 37.90 7.24
CA ILE A 329 -28.60 37.71 6.56
C ILE A 329 -29.55 38.78 7.09
N GLU A 330 -29.85 39.79 6.28
CA GLU A 330 -30.94 40.74 6.57
C GLU A 330 -32.28 40.14 6.15
N ARG A 331 -33.33 40.45 6.94
CA ARG A 331 -34.73 40.13 6.67
C ARG A 331 -35.49 41.42 6.41
N GLU A 332 -36.48 41.39 5.54
CA GLU A 332 -37.63 42.31 5.59
C GLU A 332 -38.92 41.50 5.44
N ASP A 333 -39.99 41.97 6.12
CA ASP A 333 -41.22 41.21 6.38
C ASP A 333 -42.46 41.73 5.61
N SER A 334 -43.36 40.80 5.27
CA SER A 334 -44.84 40.91 5.20
C SER A 334 -45.59 41.87 4.23
N GLU A 335 -46.27 41.26 3.24
CA GLU A 335 -47.74 41.30 2.93
C GLU A 335 -48.50 42.62 2.56
N PRO A 336 -49.73 42.56 1.96
CA PRO A 336 -50.42 41.49 1.18
C PRO A 336 -51.10 41.98 -0.15
N ALA A 337 -51.92 41.11 -0.75
CA ALA A 337 -52.48 41.11 -2.12
C ALA A 337 -53.51 42.21 -2.53
N SER A 338 -53.64 42.42 -3.85
CA SER A 338 -54.87 42.92 -4.51
C SER A 338 -54.95 42.51 -6.01
N ASP A 339 -56.14 42.11 -6.46
CA ASP A 339 -56.45 41.74 -7.86
C ASP A 339 -56.24 42.87 -8.89
N LYS A 340 -55.74 42.50 -10.07
CA LYS A 340 -56.25 43.01 -11.36
C LYS A 340 -55.75 42.20 -12.56
N LEU A 341 -56.69 41.54 -13.24
CA LEU A 341 -56.52 40.95 -14.57
C LEU A 341 -56.12 42.02 -15.60
N LYS A 342 -55.03 41.80 -16.35
CA LYS A 342 -54.95 41.99 -17.81
C LYS A 342 -53.65 41.46 -18.42
N GLU A 343 -53.79 40.98 -19.65
CA GLU A 343 -52.75 40.65 -20.64
C GLU A 343 -51.78 39.51 -20.31
N ILE A 344 -52.13 38.33 -20.83
CA ILE A 344 -51.19 37.23 -21.10
C ILE A 344 -50.26 37.68 -22.23
N GLN A 345 -49.05 38.13 -21.90
CA GLN A 345 -47.95 38.06 -22.84
C GLN A 345 -47.29 36.68 -22.71
N VAL A 346 -47.27 35.94 -23.82
CA VAL A 346 -46.56 34.66 -23.92
C VAL A 346 -45.07 34.95 -23.85
N PHE A 347 -44.46 34.69 -22.69
CA PHE A 347 -43.00 34.76 -22.55
C PHE A 347 -42.39 33.49 -23.14
N GLU A 348 -42.06 33.54 -24.44
CA GLU A 348 -41.30 32.47 -25.09
C GLU A 348 -39.97 32.27 -24.37
N ARG A 349 -39.66 31.02 -24.01
CA ARG A 349 -38.38 30.66 -23.41
C ARG A 349 -37.25 30.86 -24.44
N PRO A 350 -36.07 31.36 -24.06
CA PRO A 350 -34.96 31.53 -24.99
C PRO A 350 -34.60 30.22 -25.69
N VAL A 351 -34.56 30.25 -27.02
CA VAL A 351 -34.38 29.06 -27.88
C VAL A 351 -32.91 28.59 -27.95
N GLU A 352 -31.99 29.28 -27.28
CA GLU A 352 -30.55 29.05 -27.38
C GLU A 352 -30.05 27.90 -26.48
N ASP A 353 -30.52 27.80 -25.22
CA ASP A 353 -30.07 26.75 -24.28
C ASP A 353 -30.48 25.32 -24.68
N GLN A 354 -31.54 25.17 -25.50
CA GLN A 354 -31.91 23.86 -26.04
C GLN A 354 -31.07 23.44 -27.26
N LYS A 355 -30.37 24.39 -27.91
CA LYS A 355 -29.50 24.11 -29.07
C LYS A 355 -28.08 23.71 -28.67
N THR A 356 -27.59 24.18 -27.52
CA THR A 356 -26.26 23.81 -26.98
C THR A 356 -26.26 22.37 -26.46
N SER A 357 -27.17 22.06 -25.52
CA SER A 357 -27.35 20.70 -24.97
C SER A 357 -27.53 19.64 -26.06
N ARG A 358 -28.37 19.92 -27.08
CA ARG A 358 -28.60 19.00 -28.22
C ARG A 358 -27.41 18.87 -29.18
N LYS A 359 -26.50 19.85 -29.24
CA LYS A 359 -25.24 19.76 -30.00
C LYS A 359 -24.19 18.92 -29.25
N GLU A 360 -24.16 19.02 -27.92
CA GLU A 360 -23.27 18.24 -27.07
C GLU A 360 -23.66 16.76 -27.06
N GLU A 361 -24.95 16.44 -26.89
CA GLU A 361 -25.48 15.07 -27.04
C GLU A 361 -25.14 14.47 -28.41
N LEU A 362 -25.30 15.25 -29.49
CA LEU A 362 -25.01 14.79 -30.85
C LEU A 362 -23.50 14.61 -31.11
N ALA A 363 -22.64 15.44 -30.50
CA ALA A 363 -21.20 15.30 -30.54
C ALA A 363 -20.75 14.01 -29.84
N LEU A 364 -21.31 13.74 -28.64
CA LEU A 364 -21.11 12.48 -27.91
C LEU A 364 -21.56 11.27 -28.74
N CYS A 365 -22.72 11.32 -29.39
CA CYS A 365 -23.16 10.24 -30.28
C CYS A 365 -22.16 9.99 -31.42
N LEU A 366 -21.69 11.03 -32.12
CA LEU A 366 -20.72 10.89 -33.22
C LEU A 366 -19.34 10.37 -32.75
N GLU A 367 -18.90 10.77 -31.56
CA GLU A 367 -17.68 10.26 -30.93
C GLU A 367 -17.83 8.78 -30.55
N THR A 368 -18.96 8.38 -29.94
CA THR A 368 -19.22 6.97 -29.62
C THR A 368 -19.34 6.09 -30.87
N GLU A 369 -19.84 6.61 -32.00
CA GLU A 369 -19.88 5.89 -33.27
C GLU A 369 -18.47 5.65 -33.84
N GLU A 370 -17.59 6.66 -33.85
CA GLU A 370 -16.19 6.51 -34.31
C GLU A 370 -15.39 5.59 -33.38
N LEU A 371 -15.56 5.70 -32.07
CA LEU A 371 -14.94 4.80 -31.08
C LEU A 371 -15.44 3.35 -31.27
N THR A 372 -16.75 3.14 -31.48
CA THR A 372 -17.32 1.81 -31.74
C THR A 372 -16.75 1.22 -33.03
N SER A 373 -16.65 2.01 -34.10
CA SER A 373 -16.02 1.59 -35.37
C SER A 373 -14.55 1.20 -35.18
N MET A 374 -13.79 1.97 -34.40
CA MET A 374 -12.39 1.67 -34.09
C MET A 374 -12.27 0.39 -33.25
N VAL A 375 -13.12 0.19 -32.24
CA VAL A 375 -13.18 -1.02 -31.42
C VAL A 375 -13.48 -2.25 -32.28
N THR A 376 -14.48 -2.18 -33.17
CA THR A 376 -14.80 -3.29 -34.11
C THR A 376 -13.62 -3.61 -35.02
N SER A 377 -12.91 -2.60 -35.53
CA SER A 377 -11.71 -2.79 -36.36
C SER A 377 -10.55 -3.46 -35.59
N LEU A 378 -10.31 -3.03 -34.33
CA LEU A 378 -9.29 -3.62 -33.46
C LEU A 378 -9.65 -5.06 -33.05
N GLN A 379 -10.92 -5.34 -32.76
CA GLN A 379 -11.41 -6.70 -32.49
C GLN A 379 -11.20 -7.62 -33.70
N ALA A 380 -11.46 -7.15 -34.92
CA ALA A 380 -11.19 -7.93 -36.14
C ALA A 380 -9.70 -8.25 -36.33
N MET A 381 -8.80 -7.30 -36.02
CA MET A 381 -7.35 -7.55 -36.02
C MET A 381 -6.92 -8.56 -34.94
N ILE A 382 -7.50 -8.47 -33.73
CA ILE A 382 -7.24 -9.42 -32.65
C ILE A 382 -7.70 -10.85 -33.02
N GLU A 383 -8.87 -11.00 -33.63
CA GLU A 383 -9.35 -12.32 -34.08
C GLU A 383 -8.50 -12.88 -35.23
N TYR A 384 -8.02 -12.04 -36.15
CA TYR A 384 -7.07 -12.47 -37.18
C TYR A 384 -5.76 -13.02 -36.56
N GLU A 385 -5.16 -12.30 -35.62
CA GLU A 385 -3.96 -12.74 -34.90
C GLU A 385 -4.20 -14.02 -34.09
N LYS A 386 -5.37 -14.18 -33.44
CA LYS A 386 -5.74 -15.43 -32.75
C LYS A 386 -5.84 -16.61 -33.71
N VAL A 387 -6.43 -16.42 -34.90
CA VAL A 387 -6.50 -17.45 -35.94
C VAL A 387 -5.10 -17.83 -36.42
N GLU A 388 -4.21 -16.87 -36.63
CA GLU A 388 -2.83 -17.13 -37.05
C GLU A 388 -2.00 -17.82 -35.96
N ILE A 389 -2.15 -17.43 -34.68
CA ILE A 389 -1.58 -18.14 -33.53
C ILE A 389 -2.04 -19.60 -33.50
N ASN A 390 -3.33 -19.87 -33.76
CA ASN A 390 -3.84 -21.24 -33.82
C ASN A 390 -3.30 -22.01 -35.04
N ARG A 391 -3.15 -21.36 -36.20
CA ARG A 391 -2.50 -21.93 -37.39
C ARG A 391 -1.06 -22.34 -37.10
N LEU A 392 -0.30 -21.48 -36.44
CA LEU A 392 1.09 -21.74 -36.04
C LEU A 392 1.20 -22.84 -34.98
N LYS A 393 0.32 -22.86 -33.97
CA LYS A 393 0.23 -23.95 -32.98
C LYS A 393 -0.03 -25.30 -33.64
N ASN A 394 -0.95 -25.37 -34.60
CA ASN A 394 -1.22 -26.58 -35.38
C ASN A 394 -0.01 -27.00 -36.24
N GLN A 395 0.72 -26.04 -36.80
CA GLN A 395 1.95 -26.30 -37.57
C GLN A 395 3.09 -26.84 -36.68
N ILE A 396 3.23 -26.35 -35.45
CA ILE A 396 4.16 -26.89 -34.44
C ILE A 396 3.76 -28.32 -34.04
N GLN A 397 2.47 -28.57 -33.82
CA GLN A 397 1.96 -29.90 -33.50
C GLN A 397 2.21 -30.91 -34.63
N ALA A 398 2.07 -30.50 -35.89
CA ALA A 398 2.34 -31.35 -37.06
C ALA A 398 3.83 -31.71 -37.23
N LEU A 399 4.76 -30.92 -36.70
CA LEU A 399 6.21 -31.15 -36.74
C LEU A 399 6.72 -32.05 -35.59
N GLY A 400 5.83 -32.73 -34.86
CA GLY A 400 6.19 -33.64 -33.77
C GLY A 400 6.06 -33.03 -32.36
N GLY A 401 5.50 -31.83 -32.23
CA GLY A 401 5.16 -31.24 -30.94
C GLY A 401 4.05 -32.01 -30.23
N HIS A 402 4.40 -33.01 -29.42
CA HIS A 402 3.46 -33.77 -28.62
C HIS A 402 2.73 -32.89 -27.59
N LYS A 403 1.43 -33.13 -27.40
CA LYS A 403 0.69 -32.64 -26.24
C LYS A 403 1.25 -33.27 -24.96
N VAL A 404 2.01 -32.52 -24.19
CA VAL A 404 2.38 -32.91 -22.82
C VAL A 404 1.16 -32.72 -21.92
N GLN A 405 0.55 -33.82 -21.50
CA GLN A 405 -0.38 -33.79 -20.36
C GLN A 405 0.44 -33.61 -19.09
N ASN A 406 0.16 -32.54 -18.34
CA ASN A 406 0.85 -32.10 -17.12
C ASN A 406 2.37 -31.88 -17.26
N GLY A 407 2.76 -30.64 -17.53
CA GLY A 407 4.17 -30.23 -17.47
C GLY A 407 4.51 -29.19 -18.53
N PHE A 408 4.57 -27.93 -18.10
CA PHE A 408 5.05 -26.78 -18.85
C PHE A 408 6.22 -27.07 -19.82
N ILE A 409 6.03 -26.68 -21.10
CA ILE A 409 7.08 -25.90 -21.78
C ILE A 409 6.63 -24.44 -21.60
N GLU A 410 7.24 -23.80 -20.62
CA GLU A 410 6.93 -22.44 -20.17
C GLU A 410 7.36 -21.42 -21.23
N GLU A 411 6.59 -20.35 -21.44
CA GLU A 411 6.98 -19.23 -22.31
C GLU A 411 8.30 -18.57 -21.87
N ASP A 412 8.69 -18.81 -20.61
CA ASP A 412 9.95 -18.38 -20.00
C ASP A 412 11.18 -19.04 -20.64
N VAL A 413 11.13 -20.33 -21.04
CA VAL A 413 12.29 -21.01 -21.65
C VAL A 413 12.66 -20.39 -23.00
N PHE A 414 11.64 -20.03 -23.80
CA PHE A 414 11.85 -19.29 -25.05
C PHE A 414 12.23 -17.83 -24.81
N THR A 415 12.03 -17.29 -23.61
CA THR A 415 12.38 -15.92 -23.25
C THR A 415 13.82 -15.79 -22.76
N GLU A 416 14.37 -16.83 -22.11
CA GLU A 416 15.80 -16.93 -21.81
C GLU A 416 16.69 -17.12 -23.08
N MET A 417 16.12 -17.61 -24.18
CA MET A 417 16.83 -17.82 -25.46
C MET A 417 16.76 -16.64 -26.45
N LYS A 418 16.09 -15.53 -26.12
CA LYS A 418 16.00 -14.35 -27.00
C LYS A 418 17.33 -13.59 -27.01
N SER A 419 17.92 -13.38 -28.19
CA SER A 419 19.11 -12.54 -28.33
C SER A 419 18.82 -11.08 -27.93
N ASP A 420 19.86 -10.34 -27.55
CA ASP A 420 19.75 -8.90 -27.22
C ASP A 420 19.10 -8.10 -28.36
N ASP A 421 19.38 -8.45 -29.62
CA ASP A 421 18.73 -7.87 -30.81
C ASP A 421 17.22 -8.12 -30.83
N THR A 422 16.78 -9.31 -30.39
CA THR A 422 15.35 -9.66 -30.30
C THR A 422 14.66 -8.84 -29.20
N LEU A 423 15.32 -8.64 -28.06
CA LEU A 423 14.82 -7.78 -26.98
C LEU A 423 14.76 -6.31 -27.40
N LEU A 424 15.76 -5.81 -28.14
CA LEU A 424 15.75 -4.46 -28.70
C LEU A 424 14.61 -4.26 -29.71
N LEU A 425 14.36 -5.23 -30.58
CA LEU A 425 13.24 -5.20 -31.53
C LEU A 425 11.87 -5.25 -30.83
N LEU A 426 11.74 -6.00 -29.72
CA LEU A 426 10.53 -6.00 -28.90
C LEU A 426 10.29 -4.63 -28.24
N PHE A 427 11.34 -3.99 -27.69
CA PHE A 427 11.24 -2.64 -27.15
C PHE A 427 10.89 -1.61 -28.24
N GLN A 428 11.47 -1.71 -29.45
CA GLN A 428 11.10 -0.87 -30.58
C GLN A 428 9.64 -1.08 -31.03
N LYS A 429 9.17 -2.33 -31.05
CA LYS A 429 7.76 -2.68 -31.34
C LYS A 429 6.81 -2.03 -30.32
N GLU A 430 7.13 -2.10 -29.03
CA GLU A 430 6.32 -1.52 -27.95
C GLU A 430 6.20 0.01 -28.08
N ASN A 431 7.32 0.71 -28.34
CA ASN A 431 7.31 2.15 -28.61
C ASN A 431 6.53 2.51 -29.88
N LEU A 432 6.62 1.71 -30.95
CA LEU A 432 5.86 1.94 -32.19
C LEU A 432 4.34 1.74 -31.97
N ILE A 433 3.94 0.74 -31.18
CA ILE A 433 2.53 0.53 -30.82
C ILE A 433 2.01 1.74 -30.02
N GLN A 434 2.76 2.22 -29.03
CA GLN A 434 2.37 3.38 -28.24
C GLN A 434 2.20 4.64 -29.10
N ASN A 435 3.15 4.92 -30.01
CA ASN A 435 3.03 6.02 -30.97
C ASN A 435 1.80 5.87 -31.90
N ILE A 436 1.48 4.65 -32.35
CA ILE A 436 0.31 4.39 -33.20
C ILE A 436 -1.01 4.63 -32.43
N ILE A 437 -1.05 4.34 -31.12
CA ILE A 437 -2.19 4.63 -30.26
C ILE A 437 -2.39 6.15 -30.14
N GLU A 438 -1.33 6.89 -29.81
CA GLU A 438 -1.36 8.36 -29.66
C GLU A 438 -1.77 9.07 -30.97
N GLU A 439 -1.22 8.65 -32.12
CA GLU A 439 -1.60 9.20 -33.43
C GLU A 439 -3.04 8.85 -33.83
N ARG A 440 -3.57 7.67 -33.42
CA ARG A 440 -4.98 7.31 -33.65
C ARG A 440 -5.94 8.12 -32.80
N GLU A 441 -5.59 8.38 -31.54
CA GLU A 441 -6.34 9.26 -30.65
C GLU A 441 -6.34 10.70 -31.17
N ALA A 442 -5.19 11.20 -31.63
CA ALA A 442 -5.09 12.50 -32.29
C ALA A 442 -5.95 12.56 -33.57
N CYS A 443 -5.96 11.50 -34.39
CA CYS A 443 -6.80 11.41 -35.59
C CYS A 443 -8.31 11.42 -35.27
N ALA A 444 -8.76 10.71 -34.23
CA ALA A 444 -10.16 10.74 -33.78
C ALA A 444 -10.56 12.16 -33.35
N ASN A 445 -9.75 12.78 -32.49
CA ASN A 445 -9.94 14.17 -32.03
C ASN A 445 -10.02 15.18 -33.20
N LEU A 446 -9.23 15.00 -34.26
CA LEU A 446 -9.28 15.84 -35.45
C LEU A 446 -10.53 15.58 -36.31
N ARG A 447 -10.99 14.33 -36.44
CA ARG A 447 -12.22 13.98 -37.17
C ARG A 447 -13.47 14.56 -36.50
N VAL A 448 -13.56 14.47 -35.17
CA VAL A 448 -14.62 15.12 -34.37
C VAL A 448 -14.63 16.63 -34.63
N LYS A 449 -13.46 17.30 -34.58
CA LYS A 449 -13.35 18.74 -34.87
C LYS A 449 -13.76 19.10 -36.30
N ILE A 450 -13.42 18.28 -37.30
CA ILE A 450 -13.84 18.48 -38.70
C ILE A 450 -15.35 18.37 -38.85
N LYS A 451 -15.98 17.33 -38.27
CA LYS A 451 -17.45 17.16 -38.29
C LYS A 451 -18.17 18.34 -37.63
N LEU A 452 -17.71 18.77 -36.45
CA LEU A 452 -18.26 19.94 -35.75
C LEU A 452 -18.15 21.23 -36.57
N ALA A 453 -17.01 21.44 -37.26
CA ALA A 453 -16.82 22.59 -38.14
C ALA A 453 -17.75 22.55 -39.38
N GLN A 454 -17.91 21.38 -40.01
CA GLN A 454 -18.81 21.20 -41.15
C GLN A 454 -20.28 21.51 -40.78
N MET A 455 -20.72 21.08 -39.59
CA MET A 455 -22.05 21.38 -39.03
C MET A 455 -22.22 22.83 -38.52
N SER A 456 -21.18 23.67 -38.60
CA SER A 456 -21.28 25.12 -38.36
C SER A 456 -21.38 25.96 -39.63
N LEU A 457 -21.21 25.32 -40.80
CA LEU A 457 -21.24 25.91 -42.14
C LEU A 457 -22.51 25.51 -42.92
N SER A 458 -23.42 24.77 -42.27
CA SER A 458 -24.74 24.33 -42.77
C SER A 458 -25.85 24.75 -41.80
#